data_AF-G4D3Z1-F1
#
_entry.id   AF-G4D3Z1-F1
#
_cell.length_a   1.000
_cell.length_b   1.000
_cell.length_c   1.000
_cell.angle_alpha   90.00
_cell.angle_beta   90.00
_cell.angle_gamma   90.00
#
_symmetry.space_group_name_H-M   'P 1'
#
loop_
_entity.id
_entity.type
_entity.pdbx_description
1 polymer ?
#
loop_
_entity_poly.entity_id
_entity_poly.type
_entity_poly.pdbx_seq_one_letter_code
_entity_poly.pdbx_strand_id
1 'polypeptide(L)'
;MSVIKKELVLVLNLTKDFIAGRYKGVSKKSMIMVIAALIYLVNPMDIVPDMVLGIGLLDDISVFTYLMTKIKSEIDKYEEWALNNQH
;
A
#
# COMPACT_ATOMS: atom_id res chain seq x y z
N MET A 1 10.12 -18.15 1.94
CA MET A 1 9.06 -17.23 1.46
C MET A 1 9.75 -15.99 0.90
N SER A 2 9.51 -15.57 -0.34
CA SER A 2 10.16 -14.36 -0.90
C SER A 2 9.75 -13.11 -0.12
N VAL A 3 10.71 -12.23 0.19
CA VAL A 3 10.52 -10.98 0.97
C VAL A 3 9.33 -10.16 0.48
N ILE A 4 9.18 -10.03 -0.84
CA ILE A 4 8.09 -9.30 -1.50
C ILE A 4 6.70 -9.84 -1.11
N LYS A 5 6.54 -11.16 -0.96
CA LYS A 5 5.26 -11.76 -0.55
C LYS A 5 4.89 -11.37 0.88
N LYS A 6 5.88 -11.28 1.77
CA LYS A 6 5.66 -10.88 3.17
C LYS A 6 5.19 -9.44 3.24
N GLU A 7 5.88 -8.53 2.54
CA GLU A 7 5.51 -7.11 2.49
C GLU A 7 4.10 -6.91 1.90
N LEU A 8 3.76 -7.62 0.82
CA LEU A 8 2.43 -7.57 0.24
C LEU A 8 1.35 -8.01 1.23
N VAL A 9 1.57 -9.10 1.97
CA VAL A 9 0.63 -9.58 3.00
C VAL A 9 0.47 -8.56 4.13
N LEU A 10 1.56 -7.94 4.59
CA LEU A 10 1.51 -6.89 5.62
C LEU A 10 0.69 -5.68 5.15
N VAL A 11 0.89 -5.23 3.91
CA VAL A 11 0.13 -4.11 3.33
C VAL A 11 -1.37 -4.43 3.21
N LEU A 12 -1.71 -5.65 2.82
CA LEU A 12 -3.10 -6.10 2.75
C LEU A 12 -3.74 -6.17 4.14
N ASN A 13 -3.04 -6.68 5.14
CA ASN A 13 -3.54 -6.77 6.51
C ASN A 13 -3.68 -5.38 7.15
N LEU A 14 -2.68 -4.51 6.97
CA LEU A 14 -2.74 -3.09 7.33
C LEU A 14 -3.99 -2.44 6.75
N THR A 15 -4.25 -2.71 5.46
CA THR A 15 -5.41 -2.14 4.76
C THR A 15 -6.73 -2.61 5.36
N LYS A 16 -6.85 -3.90 5.64
CA LYS A 16 -8.03 -4.48 6.29
C LYS A 16 -8.24 -3.92 7.70
N ASP A 17 -7.19 -3.83 8.51
CA ASP A 17 -7.28 -3.35 9.89
C ASP A 17 -7.58 -1.86 9.98
N PHE A 18 -7.08 -1.06 9.02
CA PHE A 18 -7.43 0.34 8.90
C PHE A 18 -8.91 0.52 8.53
N ILE A 19 -9.39 -0.20 7.50
CA ILE A 19 -10.79 -0.12 7.05
C ILE A 19 -11.74 -0.60 8.15
N ALA A 20 -11.37 -1.67 8.88
CA ALA A 20 -12.12 -2.16 10.03
C ALA A 20 -12.03 -1.24 11.26
N GLY A 21 -11.20 -0.20 11.22
CA GLY A 21 -11.00 0.73 12.34
C GLY A 21 -10.20 0.16 13.51
N ARG A 22 -9.62 -1.04 13.37
CA ARG A 22 -8.77 -1.70 14.39
C ARG A 22 -7.41 -1.04 14.53
N TYR A 23 -6.85 -0.53 13.43
CA TYR A 23 -5.57 0.17 13.43
C TYR A 23 -5.71 1.57 12.84
N LYS A 24 -5.32 2.60 13.61
CA LYS A 24 -5.37 4.02 13.22
C LYS A 24 -4.01 4.70 13.28
N GLY A 25 -2.93 3.91 13.42
CA GLY A 25 -1.56 4.42 13.52
C GLY A 25 -1.03 5.04 12.22
N VAL A 26 -1.70 4.79 11.10
CA VAL A 26 -1.36 5.35 9.78
C VAL A 26 -2.18 6.59 9.48
N SER A 27 -1.54 7.60 8.91
CA SER A 27 -2.25 8.80 8.44
C SER A 27 -3.25 8.46 7.33
N LYS A 28 -4.41 9.12 7.31
CA LYS A 28 -5.42 8.94 6.25
C LYS A 28 -4.84 9.17 4.86
N LYS A 29 -3.92 10.14 4.72
CA LYS A 29 -3.24 10.45 3.47
C LYS A 29 -2.35 9.28 3.01
N SER A 30 -1.57 8.72 3.92
CA SER A 30 -0.75 7.52 3.65
C SER A 30 -1.63 6.36 3.21
N MET A 31 -2.77 6.17 3.89
CA MET A 31 -3.71 5.10 3.55
C MET A 31 -4.34 5.27 2.17
N ILE A 32 -4.70 6.50 1.77
CA ILE A 32 -5.20 6.78 0.42
C ILE A 32 -4.15 6.38 -0.64
N MET A 33 -2.86 6.68 -0.41
CA MET A 33 -1.78 6.29 -1.32
C MET A 33 -1.61 4.76 -1.39
N VAL A 34 -1.71 4.07 -0.25
CA VAL A 34 -1.68 2.60 -0.20
C VAL A 34 -2.81 2.00 -1.02
N ILE A 35 -4.05 2.45 -0.79
CA ILE A 35 -5.23 1.96 -1.50
C ILE A 35 -5.11 2.24 -3.00
N ALA A 36 -4.74 3.46 -3.39
CA ALA A 36 -4.58 3.83 -4.79
C ALA A 36 -3.57 2.92 -5.51
N ALA A 37 -2.44 2.63 -4.87
CA ALA A 37 -1.43 1.75 -5.44
C ALA A 37 -1.84 0.26 -5.45
N LEU A 38 -2.64 -0.20 -4.48
CA LEU A 38 -3.23 -1.54 -4.52
C LEU A 38 -4.24 -1.68 -5.67
N ILE A 39 -5.09 -0.66 -5.90
CA ILE A 39 -6.02 -0.68 -7.04
C ILE A 39 -5.24 -0.65 -8.36
N TYR A 40 -4.17 0.16 -8.45
CA TYR A 40 -3.28 0.20 -9.61
C TYR A 40 -2.62 -1.16 -9.89
N LEU A 41 -2.21 -1.90 -8.85
CA LEU A 41 -1.64 -3.25 -8.99
C LEU A 41 -2.66 -4.26 -9.58
N VAL A 42 -3.96 -4.08 -9.30
CA VAL A 42 -5.02 -4.99 -9.76
C VAL A 42 -5.47 -4.65 -11.18
N ASN A 43 -5.73 -3.36 -11.46
CA ASN A 43 -6.10 -2.89 -12.79
C ASN A 43 -5.53 -1.48 -13.03
N PRO A 44 -4.33 -1.37 -13.65
CA PRO A 44 -3.71 -0.07 -13.88
C PRO A 44 -4.47 0.80 -14.89
N MET A 45 -5.33 0.21 -15.72
CA MET A 45 -6.00 0.89 -16.83
C MET A 45 -7.29 1.62 -16.41
N ASP A 46 -7.93 1.27 -15.28
CA ASP A 46 -9.26 1.81 -14.90
C ASP A 46 -9.20 3.15 -14.14
N ILE A 47 -8.11 3.44 -13.42
CA ILE A 47 -8.00 4.64 -12.55
C ILE A 47 -7.46 5.86 -13.30
N VAL A 48 -7.09 5.69 -14.57
CA VAL A 48 -6.57 6.75 -15.43
C VAL A 48 -7.64 7.17 -16.45
N PRO A 49 -8.82 7.69 -16.06
CA PRO A 49 -9.67 8.38 -17.02
C PRO A 49 -9.02 9.73 -17.36
N ASP A 50 -8.56 9.86 -18.60
CA ASP A 50 -8.25 11.09 -19.35
C ASP A 50 -7.29 12.16 -18.76
N MET A 51 -6.65 11.97 -17.61
CA MET A 51 -5.73 12.97 -17.03
C MET A 51 -4.26 12.87 -17.48
N VAL A 52 -3.91 11.90 -18.34
CA VAL A 52 -2.52 11.57 -18.71
C VAL A 52 -2.32 11.61 -20.24
N LEU A 53 -2.69 12.72 -20.87
CA LEU A 53 -2.19 13.06 -22.22
C LEU A 53 -0.78 13.68 -22.15
N GLY A 54 0.21 12.98 -21.54
CA GLY A 54 1.60 13.46 -21.71
C GLY A 54 2.70 13.06 -20.72
N ILE A 55 2.48 12.18 -19.75
CA ILE A 55 3.60 11.69 -18.90
C ILE A 55 3.62 10.17 -18.98
N GLY A 56 4.41 9.67 -19.92
CA GLY A 56 4.50 8.26 -20.25
C GLY A 56 5.04 7.38 -19.13
N LEU A 57 4.49 6.18 -19.05
CA LEU A 57 5.25 4.92 -19.08
C LEU A 57 6.43 4.78 -18.10
N LEU A 58 6.30 5.20 -16.83
CA LEU A 58 7.28 4.86 -15.79
C LEU A 58 6.84 3.60 -15.02
N ASP A 59 6.94 2.48 -15.73
CA ASP A 59 7.35 1.13 -15.27
C ASP A 59 6.66 0.59 -14.00
N ASP A 60 5.78 -0.40 -14.13
CA ASP A 60 4.87 -0.94 -13.08
C ASP A 60 5.57 -1.29 -11.74
N ILE A 61 6.83 -1.71 -11.80
CA ILE A 61 7.65 -2.05 -10.62
C ILE A 61 8.14 -0.80 -9.89
N SER A 62 8.38 0.29 -10.61
CA SER A 62 8.86 1.56 -10.05
C SER A 62 7.81 2.23 -9.19
N VAL A 63 6.53 2.16 -9.58
CA VAL A 63 5.41 2.67 -8.76
C VAL A 63 5.26 1.87 -7.46
N PHE A 64 5.29 0.53 -7.55
CA PHE A 64 5.21 -0.34 -6.38
C PHE A 64 6.41 -0.14 -5.44
N THR A 65 7.62 -0.07 -5.99
CA THR A 65 8.85 0.17 -5.22
C THR A 65 8.83 1.54 -4.56
N TYR A 66 8.40 2.59 -5.28
CA TYR A 66 8.24 3.94 -4.71
C TYR A 66 7.21 3.95 -3.58
N LEU A 67 6.07 3.30 -3.75
CA LEU A 67 5.09 3.14 -2.68
C LEU A 67 5.73 2.46 -1.46
N MET A 68 6.41 1.33 -1.64
CA MET A 68 7.05 0.63 -0.53
C MET A 68 8.03 1.52 0.22
N THR A 69 8.85 2.32 -0.48
CA THR A 69 9.74 3.27 0.21
C THR A 69 9.00 4.35 1.00
N LYS A 70 7.82 4.79 0.53
CA LYS A 70 7.00 5.80 1.20
C LYS A 70 6.27 5.27 2.42
N ILE A 71 5.88 4.00 2.40
CA ILE A 71 5.04 3.41 3.45
C ILE A 71 5.81 2.45 4.36
N LYS A 72 7.11 2.20 4.11
CA LYS A 72 7.93 1.29 4.90
C LYS A 72 7.83 1.56 6.40
N SER A 73 7.95 2.82 6.82
CA SER A 73 7.84 3.21 8.22
C SER A 73 6.43 2.98 8.81
N GLU A 74 5.38 3.01 7.98
CA GLU A 74 4.02 2.69 8.40
C GLU A 74 3.80 1.17 8.50
N ILE A 75 4.41 0.41 7.59
CA ILE A 75 4.43 -1.07 7.62
C ILE A 75 5.16 -1.55 8.86
N ASP A 76 6.33 -1.00 9.17
CA ASP A 76 7.13 -1.41 10.33
C ASP A 76 6.35 -1.19 11.64
N LYS A 77 5.73 -0.01 11.81
CA LYS A 77 4.85 0.28 12.95
C LYS A 77 3.63 -0.65 13.00
N TYR A 78 3.06 -0.96 11.85
CA TYR A 78 1.93 -1.88 11.78
C TYR A 78 2.35 -3.31 12.13
N GLU A 79 3.52 -3.77 11.68
CA GLU A 79 4.06 -5.08 12.00
C GLU A 79 4.27 -5.22 13.51
N GLU A 80 4.88 -4.22 14.15
CA GLU A 80 5.02 -4.16 15.61
C GLU A 80 3.65 -4.18 16.32
N TRP A 81 2.70 -3.38 15.85
CA TRP A 81 1.34 -3.39 16.40
C TRP A 81 0.66 -4.75 16.23
N ALA A 82 0.74 -5.35 15.04
CA ALA A 82 0.09 -6.61 14.72
C ALA A 82 0.66 -7.77 15.55
N LEU A 83 1.97 -7.78 15.83
CA LEU A 83 2.59 -8.73 16.75
C LEU A 83 2.06 -8.59 18.17
N ASN A 84 1.86 -7.35 18.63
CA ASN A 84 1.35 -7.07 19.99
C ASN A 84 -0.17 -7.32 20.14
N ASN A 85 -0.93 -7.34 19.05
CA ASN A 85 -2.39 -7.56 19.04
C ASN A 85 -2.78 -8.98 18.59
N GLN A 86 -1.81 -9.90 18.48
CA GLN A 86 -2.05 -11.33 18.23
C GLN A 86 -2.36 -12.13 19.51
N HIS A 87 -2.65 -11.45 20.62
CA HIS A 87 -3.11 -12.02 21.89
C HIS A 87 -4.53 -11.57 22.24
#